data_AF-A0A958TJG2-F1
#
_entry.id   AF-A0A958TJG2-F1
#
_cell.length_a   1.000
_cell.length_b   1.000
_cell.length_c   1.000
_cell.angle_alpha   90.00
_cell.angle_beta   90.00
_cell.angle_gamma   90.00
#
_symmetry.space_group_name_H-M   'P 1'
#
loop_
_entity.id
_entity.type
_entity.pdbx_description
1 polymer ?
#
loop_
_entity_poly.entity_id
_entity_poly.type
_entity_poly.pdbx_seq_one_letter_code
_entity_poly.pdbx_strand_id
1 'polypeptide(L)' 'KSPFVTSGIRIGTPAITTRGLKESDMESIVALIDEVIVNFDNETKLEAIADKVNNMMQHRPLFS' A
#
# COMPACT_ATOMS: atom_id res chain seq x y z
N LYS A 1 6.02 19.80 19.32
CA LYS A 1 6.34 18.80 18.27
C LYS A 1 7.04 19.52 17.12
N SER A 2 8.09 18.92 16.55
CA SER A 2 8.87 19.52 15.47
C SER A 2 8.00 19.81 14.23
N PRO A 3 8.19 20.93 13.51
CA PRO A 3 7.46 21.23 12.28
C PRO A 3 7.73 20.20 11.16
N PHE A 4 8.76 19.36 11.32
CA PHE A 4 9.07 18.27 10.40
C PHE A 4 8.29 16.97 10.69
N VAL A 5 7.54 16.91 11.80
CA VAL A 5 6.72 15.73 12.15
C VAL A 5 5.26 16.02 11.77
N THR A 6 4.80 15.38 10.70
CA THR A 6 3.40 15.46 10.27
C THR A 6 2.53 14.46 11.03
N SER A 7 1.21 14.61 10.94
CA SER A 7 0.23 13.71 11.58
C SER A 7 -0.60 12.91 10.57
N GLY A 8 -0.17 12.87 9.30
CA GLY A 8 -0.95 12.22 8.24
C GLY A 8 -0.15 11.95 6.98
N ILE A 9 -0.75 11.15 6.10
CA ILE A 9 -0.23 10.72 4.82
C ILE A 9 -1.17 11.18 3.69
N ARG A 10 -0.60 11.49 2.52
CA ARG A 10 -1.38 11.82 1.30
C ARG A 10 -1.29 10.65 0.33
N ILE A 11 -2.44 10.15 -0.11
CA ILE A 11 -2.55 9.01 -1.03
C ILE A 11 -3.01 9.51 -2.40
N GLY A 12 -2.46 8.93 -3.46
CA GLY A 12 -2.84 9.20 -4.85
C GLY A 12 -2.86 7.93 -5.67
N THR A 13 -3.85 7.80 -6.54
CA THR A 13 -4.08 6.63 -7.40
C THR A 13 -3.41 6.63 -8.78
N PRO A 14 -2.86 7.73 -9.37
CA PRO A 14 -2.40 7.72 -10.76
C PRO A 14 -1.43 6.59 -11.13
N ALA A 15 -0.46 6.28 -10.25
CA ALA A 15 0.54 5.25 -10.54
C ALA A 15 -0.07 3.84 -10.62
N ILE A 16 -1.01 3.52 -9.72
CA ILE A 16 -1.64 2.21 -9.66
C ILE A 16 -2.72 2.05 -10.74
N THR A 17 -3.43 3.13 -11.09
CA THR A 17 -4.40 3.10 -12.20
C THR A 17 -3.71 2.94 -13.56
N THR A 18 -2.52 3.53 -13.76
CA THR A 18 -1.71 3.27 -14.98
C THR A 18 -1.29 1.80 -15.10
N ARG A 19 -1.16 1.09 -13.98
CA ARG A 19 -0.89 -0.36 -13.91
C ARG A 19 -2.16 -1.22 -14.01
N GLY A 20 -3.32 -0.61 -14.27
CA GLY A 20 -4.59 -1.30 -14.49
C GLY A 20 -5.39 -1.62 -13.22
N LEU A 21 -5.12 -0.96 -12.09
CA LEU A 21 -5.98 -1.08 -10.89
C LEU A 21 -7.29 -0.31 -11.05
N LYS A 22 -8.36 -0.89 -10.52
CA LYS A 22 -9.73 -0.40 -10.57
C LYS A 22 -10.29 -0.18 -9.16
N GLU A 23 -11.49 0.38 -9.10
CA GLU A 23 -12.22 0.69 -7.86
C GLU A 23 -12.35 -0.55 -6.95
N SER A 24 -12.63 -1.72 -7.52
CA SER A 24 -12.73 -2.98 -6.78
C SER A 24 -11.41 -3.43 -6.14
N ASP A 25 -10.26 -2.99 -6.65
CA ASP A 25 -8.96 -3.30 -6.05
C ASP A 25 -8.66 -2.38 -4.84
N MET A 26 -9.35 -1.24 -4.72
CA MET A 26 -9.02 -0.21 -3.72
C MET A 26 -9.35 -0.67 -2.30
N GLU A 27 -10.41 -1.46 -2.10
CA GLU A 27 -10.77 -2.01 -0.79
C GLU A 27 -9.62 -2.85 -0.22
N SER A 28 -9.05 -3.74 -1.04
CA SER A 28 -7.90 -4.56 -0.67
C SER A 28 -6.67 -3.71 -0.35
N ILE A 29 -6.40 -2.66 -1.13
CA ILE A 29 -5.28 -1.75 -0.87
C ILE A 29 -5.45 -1.03 0.46
N VAL A 30 -6.65 -0.50 0.74
CA VAL A 30 -6.92 0.21 1.99
C VAL A 30 -6.83 -0.74 3.18
N ALA A 31 -7.30 -1.98 3.06
CA ALA A 31 -7.14 -3.00 4.09
C ALA A 31 -5.67 -3.32 4.39
N LEU A 32 -4.81 -3.40 3.36
CA LEU A 32 -3.37 -3.59 3.53
C LEU A 32 -2.70 -2.37 4.20
N ILE A 33 -3.11 -1.15 3.83
CA ILE A 33 -2.62 0.08 4.47
C ILE A 33 -2.99 0.09 5.96
N ASP A 34 -4.24 -0.25 6.29
CA ASP A 34 -4.71 -0.33 7.68
C ASP A 34 -3.94 -1.39 8.48
N GLU A 35 -3.71 -2.57 7.89
CA GLU A 35 -2.93 -3.65 8.52
C GLU A 35 -1.50 -3.18 8.87
N VAL A 36 -0.87 -2.40 7.99
CA VAL A 36 0.45 -1.79 8.27
C VAL A 36 0.37 -0.75 9.38
N ILE A 37 -0.60 0.16 9.34
CA ILE A 37 -0.72 1.24 10.33
C ILE A 37 -0.91 0.66 11.75
N VAL A 38 -1.73 -0.39 11.88
CA VAL A 38 -2.00 -1.03 13.18
C VAL A 38 -0.82 -1.85 13.69
N ASN A 39 0.05 -2.35 12.80
CA ASN A 39 1.16 -3.25 13.14
C ASN A 39 2.54 -2.65 12.78
N PHE A 40 2.68 -1.33 12.84
CA PHE A 40 3.83 -0.60 12.31
C PHE A 40 5.18 -0.95 12.96
N ASP A 41 5.17 -1.61 14.12
CA ASP A 41 6.34 -2.06 14.88
C ASP A 41 6.57 -3.58 14.82
N ASN A 42 5.73 -4.32 14.09
CA ASN A 42 5.81 -5.77 13.99
C ASN A 42 6.43 -6.21 12.65
N GLU A 43 7.75 -6.36 12.64
CA GLU A 43 8.53 -6.71 11.43
C GLU A 43 8.00 -7.96 10.71
N THR A 44 7.65 -9.02 11.45
CA THR A 44 7.11 -10.26 10.85
C THR A 44 5.80 -10.02 10.11
N LYS A 45 4.90 -9.19 10.66
CA LYS A 45 3.66 -8.83 9.94
C LYS A 45 3.94 -7.94 8.75
N LEU A 46 4.88 -7.00 8.86
CA LEU A 46 5.25 -6.11 7.76
C LEU A 46 5.80 -6.91 6.57
N GLU A 47 6.65 -7.91 6.81
CA GLU A 47 7.14 -8.82 5.78
C GLU A 47 5.98 -9.60 5.11
N ALA A 48 5.08 -10.19 5.90
CA ALA A 48 3.93 -10.90 5.36
C ALA A 48 3.00 -10.00 4.53
N ILE A 49 2.82 -8.74 4.91
CA ILE A 49 2.03 -7.76 4.15
C ILE A 49 2.75 -7.39 2.85
N ALA A 50 4.07 -7.21 2.88
CA ALA A 50 4.85 -6.94 1.67
C ALA A 50 4.70 -8.07 0.63
N ASP A 51 4.71 -9.33 1.07
CA ASP A 51 4.46 -10.47 0.20
C ASP A 51 3.06 -10.47 -0.41
N LYS A 52 2.01 -10.13 0.37
CA LYS A 52 0.64 -9.96 -0.14
C LYS A 52 0.60 -8.89 -1.25
N VAL A 53 1.26 -7.74 -1.04
CA VAL A 53 1.34 -6.65 -2.02
C VAL A 53 2.06 -7.11 -3.29
N ASN A 54 3.20 -7.79 -3.16
CA ASN A 54 3.97 -8.29 -4.29
C ASN A 54 3.16 -9.28 -5.13
N ASN A 55 2.49 -10.24 -4.48
CA ASN A 55 1.62 -11.21 -5.15
C ASN A 55 0.47 -10.53 -5.90
N MET A 56 -0.19 -9.55 -5.27
CA MET A 56 -1.28 -8.78 -5.90
C MET A 56 -0.81 -8.03 -7.16
N MET A 57 0.43 -7.55 -7.17
CA MET A 57 0.98 -6.69 -8.21
C MET A 57 1.82 -7.42 -9.27
N GLN A 58 2.10 -8.71 -9.07
CA GLN A 58 2.99 -9.53 -9.92
C GLN A 58 2.61 -9.51 -11.40
N HIS A 59 1.30 -9.46 -11.71
CA HIS A 59 0.79 -9.49 -13.08
C HIS A 59 0.52 -8.10 -13.68
N ARG A 60 0.90 -7.04 -12.97
CA ARG A 60 0.62 -5.65 -13.34
C ARG A 60 1.93 -4.87 -13.47
N PRO A 61 2.77 -5.14 -14.48
CA PRO A 61 4.05 -4.47 -14.64
C PRO A 61 3.87 -2.96 -14.90
N LEU A 62 4.83 -2.15 -14.47
CA LEU A 62 4.80 -0.71 -14.72
C LEU A 62 5.27 -0.36 -16.14
N PHE A 63 6.17 -1.17 -16.70
CA PHE A 63 6.68 -1.06 -18.06
C PHE A 63 6.70 -2.45 -18.70
N SER A 64 6.28 -2.55 -19.95
CA SER A 64 6.30 -3.78 -20.77
C SER A 64 7.27 -3.64 -21.93
#